data_AF-A0A966CL20-F1
#
_entry.id   AF-A0A966CL20-F1
#
_cell.length_a   1.000
_cell.length_b   1.000
_cell.length_c   1.000
_cell.angle_alpha   90.00
_cell.angle_beta   90.00
_cell.angle_gamma   90.00
#
_symmetry.space_group_name_H-M   'P 1'
#
loop_
_entity.id
_entity.type
_entity.pdbx_description
1 polymer ?
#
loop_
_entity_poly.entity_id
_entity_poly.type
_entity_poly.pdbx_seq_one_letter_code
_entity_poly.pdbx_strand_id
1 'polypeptide(L)' 'NRPLEGAIYVETIPFDETRDYVRKVMSNTIYYAKLFGHSDETLKQRLGVIDSKVPVVSADER' A
#
# COMPACT_ATOMS: atom_id res chain seq x y z
N ASN A 1 -3.83 -13.87 12.18
CA ASN A 1 -3.36 -12.59 11.63
C ASN A 1 -4.39 -12.14 10.60
N ARG A 2 -4.92 -10.91 10.65
CA ARG A 2 -6.00 -10.46 9.73
C ARG A 2 -5.43 -9.49 8.68
N PRO A 3 -5.88 -9.53 7.41
CA PRO A 3 -5.54 -8.51 6.43
C PRO A 3 -5.91 -7.10 6.94
N LEU A 4 -5.10 -6.10 6.62
CA LEU A 4 -5.26 -4.72 7.07
C LEU A 4 -5.61 -3.81 5.89
N GLU A 5 -6.58 -2.91 6.06
CA GLU A 5 -6.85 -1.88 5.05
C GLU A 5 -5.58 -1.03 4.82
N GLY A 6 -5.21 -0.81 3.56
CA GLY A 6 -3.98 -0.11 3.22
C GLY A 6 -3.89 1.31 3.77
N ALA A 7 -5.02 2.03 3.85
CA ALA A 7 -5.06 3.34 4.50
C ALA A 7 -4.71 3.25 5.99
N ILE A 8 -5.24 2.25 6.70
CA ILE A 8 -4.91 2.03 8.12
C ILE A 8 -3.44 1.61 8.25
N TYR A 9 -2.96 0.72 7.37
CA TYR A 9 -1.55 0.33 7.37
C TYR A 9 -0.63 1.54 7.27
N VAL A 10 -0.88 2.44 6.30
CA VAL A 10 -0.10 3.67 6.12
C VAL A 10 -0.11 4.53 7.38
N GLU A 11 -1.28 4.78 7.98
CA GLU A 11 -1.36 5.60 9.21
C GLU A 11 -0.65 4.99 10.42
N THR A 12 -0.47 3.67 10.44
CA THR A 12 0.20 2.95 11.53
C THR A 12 1.71 2.75 11.33
N ILE A 13 2.30 3.23 10.22
CA ILE A 13 3.74 3.17 10.00
C ILE A 13 4.46 3.93 11.15
N PRO A 14 5.43 3.31 11.85
CA PRO A 14 6.03 3.88 13.05
C PRO A 14 7.05 5.00 12.77
N PHE A 15 7.56 5.08 11.53
CA PHE A 15 8.48 6.12 11.11
C PHE A 15 7.71 7.22 10.41
N ASP A 16 7.63 8.39 11.04
CA ASP A 16 6.86 9.53 10.53
C ASP A 16 7.26 9.92 9.11
N GLU A 17 8.57 9.97 8.84
CA GLU A 17 9.10 10.24 7.49
C GLU A 17 8.60 9.23 6.47
N THR A 18 8.62 7.94 6.80
CA THR A 18 8.15 6.87 5.91
C THR A 18 6.64 6.96 5.69
N ARG A 19 5.87 7.23 6.75
CA ARG A 19 4.42 7.42 6.67
C ARG A 19 4.06 8.58 5.74
N ASP A 20 4.70 9.74 5.95
CA ASP A 20 4.49 10.94 5.14
C ASP A 20 4.92 10.72 3.69
N TYR A 21 6.04 10.02 3.48
CA TYR A 21 6.50 9.64 2.15
C TYR A 21 5.46 8.81 1.41
N VAL A 22 4.94 7.74 2.02
CA VAL A 22 3.96 6.86 1.37
C VAL A 22 2.67 7.61 1.04
N ARG A 23 2.17 8.49 1.93
CA ARG A 23 1.00 9.32 1.62
C ARG A 23 1.22 10.22 0.40
N LYS A 24 2.38 10.89 0.32
CA LYS A 24 2.74 11.77 -0.79
C LYS A 24 2.87 10.98 -2.09
N VAL A 25 3.57 9.85 -2.06
CA VAL A 25 3.74 8.98 -3.24
C VAL A 25 2.38 8.50 -3.76
N MET A 26 1.52 7.97 -2.91
CA MET A 26 0.21 7.45 -3.34
C MET A 26 -0.68 8.55 -3.92
N SER A 27 -0.67 9.74 -3.32
CA SER A 27 -1.39 10.91 -3.85
C SER A 27 -0.86 11.33 -5.22
N ASN A 28 0.47 11.40 -5.36
CA ASN A 28 1.13 11.72 -6.63
C ASN A 28 0.82 10.65 -7.69
N THR A 29 0.78 9.37 -7.33
CA THR A 29 0.45 8.29 -8.26
C THR A 29 -0.93 8.49 -8.88
N ILE A 30 -1.94 8.82 -8.09
CA ILE A 30 -3.29 9.12 -8.61
C ILE A 30 -3.30 10.37 -9.48
N TYR A 31 -2.57 11.41 -9.07
CA TYR A 31 -2.42 12.64 -9.86
C TYR A 31 -1.81 12.34 -11.25
N TYR A 32 -0.72 11.58 -11.30
CA TYR A 32 -0.07 11.22 -12.56
C TYR A 32 -0.89 10.24 -13.39
N ALA A 33 -1.60 9.31 -12.76
CA ALA A 33 -2.50 8.40 -13.45
C ALA A 33 -3.58 9.20 -14.23
N LYS A 34 -4.12 10.26 -13.63
CA LYS A 34 -5.04 11.18 -14.32
C LYS A 34 -4.38 11.91 -15.49
N LEU A 35 -3.15 12.41 -15.30
CA LEU A 35 -2.42 13.10 -16.38
C LEU A 35 -2.09 12.18 -17.56
N PHE A 36 -1.88 10.90 -17.32
CA PHE A 36 -1.57 9.90 -18.36
C PHE A 36 -2.82 9.25 -18.97
N GLY A 37 -4.03 9.69 -18.59
CA GLY A 37 -5.28 9.14 -19.11
C GLY A 37 -5.68 7.78 -18.50
N HIS A 38 -5.07 7.39 -17.38
CA HIS A 38 -5.38 6.18 -16.60
C HIS A 38 -6.15 6.56 -15.31
N SER A 39 -7.29 7.23 -15.44
CA SER A 39 -8.00 7.85 -14.31
C SER A 39 -8.97 6.94 -13.55
N ASP A 40 -9.05 5.67 -13.90
CA ASP A 40 -10.14 4.80 -13.40
C ASP A 40 -9.90 4.29 -11.97
N GLU A 41 -8.68 4.44 -11.46
CA GLU A 41 -8.29 3.96 -10.14
C GLU A 41 -8.37 5.08 -9.09
N THR A 42 -9.15 4.85 -8.05
CA THR A 42 -9.20 5.74 -6.87
C THR A 42 -8.03 5.47 -5.92
N LEU A 43 -7.69 6.46 -5.07
CA LEU A 43 -6.67 6.29 -4.03
C LEU A 43 -6.97 5.11 -3.10
N LYS A 44 -8.24 4.88 -2.77
CA LYS A 44 -8.66 3.76 -1.91
C LYS A 44 -8.40 2.41 -2.58
N GLN A 45 -8.76 2.27 -3.85
CA GLN A 45 -8.48 1.04 -4.61
C GLN A 45 -6.98 0.78 -4.70
N ARG A 46 -6.18 1.83 -4.95
CA ARG A 46 -4.71 1.73 -4.99
C ARG A 46 -4.08 1.31 -3.67
N LEU A 47 -4.58 1.84 -2.56
CA LEU A 47 -4.09 1.47 -1.22
C LEU A 47 -4.47 0.03 -0.86
N GLY A 48 -5.63 -0.45 -1.33
CA GLY A 48 -6.02 -1.85 -1.25
C GLY A 48 -6.02 -2.44 0.16
N VAL A 49 -5.65 -3.71 0.25
CA VAL A 49 -5.55 -4.47 1.50
C VAL A 49 -4.15 -5.06 1.58
N ILE A 50 -3.49 -4.89 2.72
CA ILE A 50 -2.19 -5.47 3.03
C ILE A 50 -2.42 -6.80 3.74
N ASP A 51 -1.93 -7.87 3.12
CA ASP A 51 -2.03 -9.19 3.72
C ASP A 51 -1.23 -9.29 5.01
N SER A 52 -1.76 -10.13 5.90
CA SER A 52 -1.01 -10.60 7.05
C SER A 52 0.32 -11.20 6.63
N LYS A 53 1.39 -10.94 7.40
CA LYS A 53 2.63 -11.73 7.27
C LYS A 53 2.26 -13.21 7.28
N VAL A 54 2.33 -13.84 6.12
CA VAL A 54 2.38 -15.29 6.00
C VAL A 54 3.74 -15.66 6.58
N PRO A 55 3.80 -16.52 7.61
CA PRO A 55 5.08 -17.08 8.00
C PRO A 55 5.60 -17.82 6.77
N VAL A 56 6.69 -17.33 6.19
CA VAL A 56 7.38 -18.06 5.11
C VAL A 56 8.00 -19.28 5.78
N VAL A 57 7.26 -20.38 5.86
CA VAL A 57 7.78 -21.69 6.22
C VAL A 57 7.52 -22.62 5.04
N SER A 58 8.61 -23.23 4.55
CA SER A 58 8.66 -24.35 3.60
C SER A 58 8.53 -24.02 2.10
N ALA A 59 9.66 -23.68 1.51
CA ALA A 59 10.21 -24.30 0.29
C ALA A 59 11.70 -23.93 0.30
N ASP A 60 12.64 -24.78 0.69
CA ASP A 60 12.98 -26.04 0.05
C ASP A 60 13.93 -26.81 0.99
N GLU A 61 13.48 -27.94 1.54
CA GLU A 61 14.37 -29.00 2.03
C GLU A 61 14.31 -30.11 0.98
N ARG A 62 15.19 -30.04 -0.03
CA ARG A 62 15.68 -31.17 -0.81
C ARG A 62 17.12 -30.92 -1.25
#